data_AF-A0A7C1ZA41-F1
#
_entry.id   AF-A0A7C1ZA41-F1
#
_cell.length_a   1.000
_cell.length_b   1.000
_cell.length_c   1.000
_cell.angle_alpha   90.00
_cell.angle_beta   90.00
_cell.angle_gamma   90.00
#
_symmetry.space_group_name_H-M   'P 1'
#
loop_
_entity.id
_entity.type
_entity.pdbx_description
1 polymer ?
#
loop_
_entity_poly.entity_id
_entity_poly.type
_entity_poly.pdbx_seq_one_letter_code
_entity_poly.pdbx_strand_id
1 'polypeptide(L)'
;MVDQNKTQTGTTNTETKITPQTVPSSYAALGVKSGYTPLPAEKLRQFLVGPSGEGKTTFLMSIPRTLVLDFEEGADGIPGSRAHRLHITTPKKLEIIIDKLVADGDNPNRPYDRVGFDTIDQMVEMMNPYLAKLQSEKPGRWEGDDITQFGDRGGGWAILKVG
;
A
#
# COMPACT_ATOMS: atom_id res chain seq x y z
N MET A 1 -25.76 -26.73 31.49
CA MET A 1 -26.29 -25.85 30.43
C MET A 1 -26.26 -24.42 30.94
N VAL A 2 -25.26 -23.65 30.53
CA VAL A 2 -25.27 -22.19 30.62
C VAL A 2 -24.61 -21.70 29.33
N ASP A 3 -25.44 -21.32 28.37
CA ASP A 3 -24.99 -20.66 27.14
C ASP A 3 -24.48 -19.28 27.50
N GLN A 4 -23.18 -19.06 27.30
CA GLN A 4 -22.61 -17.72 27.32
C GLN A 4 -22.75 -17.13 25.91
N ASN A 5 -23.73 -16.24 25.77
CA ASN A 5 -23.84 -15.30 24.66
C ASN A 5 -22.53 -14.50 24.52
N LYS A 6 -21.69 -14.86 23.55
CA LYS A 6 -20.63 -13.99 23.05
C LYS A 6 -21.28 -12.88 22.23
N THR A 7 -21.45 -11.72 22.84
CA THR A 7 -21.72 -10.47 22.12
C THR A 7 -20.48 -10.14 21.28
N GLN A 8 -20.55 -10.42 19.97
CA GLN A 8 -19.59 -9.89 19.01
C GLN A 8 -19.88 -8.39 18.83
N THR A 9 -19.14 -7.54 19.55
CA THR A 9 -19.03 -6.12 19.21
C THR A 9 -18.09 -6.00 18.01
N GLY A 10 -18.59 -6.33 16.83
CA GLY A 10 -17.97 -5.89 15.58
C GLY A 10 -18.27 -4.41 15.42
N THR A 11 -17.26 -3.55 15.57
CA THR A 11 -17.34 -2.18 15.08
C THR A 11 -17.49 -2.24 13.57
N THR A 12 -18.70 -2.02 13.07
CA THR A 12 -18.94 -1.66 11.68
C THR A 12 -18.13 -0.39 11.42
N ASN A 13 -17.04 -0.51 10.65
CA ASN A 13 -16.27 0.63 10.17
C ASN A 13 -17.16 1.43 9.19
N THR A 14 -18.02 2.28 9.73
CA THR A 14 -18.81 3.22 8.94
C THR A 14 -17.83 4.24 8.36
N GLU A 15 -17.45 4.06 7.10
CA GLU A 15 -16.53 4.94 6.41
C GLU A 15 -17.03 6.39 6.49
N THR A 16 -16.32 7.23 7.25
CA THR A 16 -16.63 8.65 7.33
C THR A 16 -16.12 9.31 6.07
N LYS A 17 -16.99 9.41 5.06
CA LYS A 17 -16.76 10.20 3.85
C LYS A 17 -16.49 11.64 4.24
N ILE A 18 -15.36 12.21 3.82
CA ILE A 18 -15.06 13.63 4.07
C ILE A 18 -15.94 14.47 3.15
N THR A 19 -16.91 15.20 3.72
CA THR A 19 -17.76 16.11 2.95
C THR A 19 -16.88 17.11 2.20
N PRO A 20 -17.04 17.27 0.86
CA PRO A 20 -16.28 18.26 0.12
C PRO A 20 -16.50 19.64 0.71
N GLN A 21 -15.42 20.41 0.85
CA GLN A 21 -15.50 21.79 1.32
C GLN A 21 -16.45 22.59 0.43
N THR A 22 -17.30 23.42 1.05
CA THR A 22 -18.14 24.35 0.30
C THR A 22 -17.25 25.37 -0.37
N VAL A 23 -17.35 25.51 -1.69
CA VAL A 23 -16.57 26.50 -2.44
C VAL A 23 -17.10 27.90 -2.08
N PRO A 24 -16.24 28.82 -1.58
CA PRO A 24 -16.67 30.19 -1.32
C PRO A 24 -17.18 30.86 -2.60
N SER A 25 -18.21 31.71 -2.49
CA SER A 25 -18.89 32.32 -3.64
C SER A 25 -17.95 33.13 -4.56
N SER A 26 -16.95 33.81 -3.98
CA SER A 26 -15.92 34.55 -4.73
C SER A 26 -15.10 33.65 -5.65
N TYR A 27 -14.81 32.41 -5.23
CA TYR A 27 -14.10 31.42 -6.05
C TYR A 27 -15.04 30.72 -7.02
N ALA A 28 -16.30 30.48 -6.63
CA ALA A 28 -17.30 29.92 -7.53
C ALA A 28 -17.54 30.83 -8.75
N ALA A 29 -17.51 32.16 -8.55
CA ALA A 29 -17.61 33.15 -9.64
C ALA A 29 -16.44 33.07 -10.64
N LEU A 30 -15.28 32.56 -10.22
CA LEU A 30 -14.13 32.29 -11.08
C LEU A 30 -14.22 30.93 -11.79
N GLY A 31 -15.33 30.19 -11.61
CA GLY A 31 -15.53 28.87 -12.20
C GLY A 31 -14.99 27.71 -11.36
N VAL A 32 -14.56 27.95 -10.11
CA VAL A 32 -14.14 26.87 -9.20
C VAL A 32 -15.34 26.01 -8.84
N LYS A 33 -15.19 24.69 -8.97
CA LYS A 33 -16.22 23.70 -8.66
C LYS A 33 -15.77 22.82 -7.48
N SER A 34 -16.72 22.29 -6.72
CA SER A 34 -16.44 21.30 -5.70
C SER A 34 -15.91 20.01 -6.34
N GLY A 35 -14.94 19.38 -5.69
CA GLY A 35 -14.40 18.08 -6.07
C GLY A 35 -15.30 16.91 -5.62
N TYR A 36 -14.82 15.69 -5.87
CA TYR A 36 -15.43 14.48 -5.33
C TYR A 36 -15.09 14.32 -3.84
N THR A 37 -15.76 13.37 -3.17
CA THR A 37 -15.44 12.97 -1.80
C THR A 37 -14.38 11.86 -1.80
N PRO A 38 -13.09 12.16 -1.56
CA PRO A 38 -12.08 11.12 -1.48
C PRO A 38 -12.23 10.30 -0.19
N LEU A 39 -11.58 9.14 -0.17
CA LEU A 39 -11.29 8.46 1.09
C LEU A 39 -10.40 9.37 1.95
N PRO A 40 -10.47 9.25 3.29
CA PRO A 40 -9.53 9.91 4.18
C PRO A 40 -8.07 9.61 3.79
N ALA A 41 -7.18 10.58 3.99
CA ALA A 41 -5.80 10.52 3.49
C ALA A 41 -5.04 9.27 3.97
N GLU A 42 -5.35 8.81 5.19
CA GLU A 42 -4.83 7.61 5.82
C GLU A 42 -5.27 6.30 5.16
N LYS A 43 -6.33 6.33 4.35
CA LYS A 43 -6.83 5.17 3.57
C LYS A 43 -6.49 5.26 2.09
N LEU A 44 -5.85 6.35 1.65
CA LEU A 44 -5.46 6.51 0.26
C LEU A 44 -4.30 5.59 -0.09
N ARG A 45 -4.40 4.94 -1.24
CA ARG A 45 -3.26 4.35 -1.93
C ARG A 45 -2.59 5.44 -2.75
N GLN A 46 -1.34 5.70 -2.45
CA GLN A 46 -0.59 6.79 -3.05
C GLN A 46 0.51 6.19 -3.91
N PHE A 47 0.67 6.72 -5.12
CA PHE A 47 1.77 6.40 -6.00
C PHE A 47 2.61 7.67 -6.17
N LEU A 48 3.81 7.66 -5.61
CA LEU A 48 4.72 8.80 -5.62
C LEU A 48 5.78 8.57 -6.70
N VAL A 49 5.79 9.45 -7.70
CA VAL A 49 6.72 9.37 -8.84
C VAL A 49 7.52 10.67 -8.95
N GLY A 50 8.75 10.53 -9.43
CA GLY A 50 9.65 11.67 -9.65
C GLY A 50 11.08 11.20 -9.86
N PRO A 51 11.94 12.04 -10.43
CA PRO A 51 13.36 11.76 -10.62
C PRO A 51 14.07 11.29 -9.34
N SER A 52 15.22 10.61 -9.50
CA SER A 52 16.08 10.26 -8.36
C SER A 52 16.54 11.53 -7.62
N GLY A 53 16.62 11.47 -6.29
CA GLY A 53 17.05 12.61 -5.46
C GLY A 53 15.96 13.63 -5.10
N GLU A 54 14.74 13.51 -5.61
CA GLU A 54 13.64 14.48 -5.37
C GLU A 54 12.90 14.26 -4.03
N GLY A 55 13.53 13.58 -3.07
CA GLY A 55 13.00 13.45 -1.71
C GLY A 55 11.81 12.50 -1.55
N LYS A 56 11.56 11.58 -2.49
CA LYS A 56 10.48 10.57 -2.39
C LYS A 56 10.64 9.67 -1.16
N THR A 57 11.81 9.06 -1.02
CA THR A 57 12.18 8.25 0.15
C THR A 57 12.18 9.09 1.42
N THR A 58 12.67 10.33 1.37
CA THR A 58 12.62 11.27 2.51
C THR A 58 11.18 11.53 2.96
N PHE A 59 10.26 11.79 2.02
CA PHE A 59 8.85 11.98 2.31
C PHE A 59 8.26 10.74 2.98
N LEU A 60 8.47 9.55 2.39
CA LEU A 60 7.96 8.29 2.93
C LEU A 60 8.51 8.01 4.34
N MET A 61 9.82 8.18 4.54
CA MET A 61 10.51 7.95 5.81
C MET A 61 10.15 8.98 6.89
N SER A 62 9.59 10.14 6.52
CA SER A 62 9.13 11.16 7.46
C SER A 62 7.79 10.82 8.14
N ILE A 63 7.07 9.80 7.64
CA ILE A 63 5.72 9.46 8.11
C ILE A 63 5.82 8.44 9.26
N PRO A 64 5.40 8.79 10.50
CA PRO A 64 5.45 7.86 11.62
C PRO A 64 4.50 6.67 11.45
N ARG A 65 4.78 5.58 12.16
CA ARG A 65 3.99 4.33 12.13
C ARG A 65 3.84 3.76 10.71
N THR A 66 4.87 3.96 9.89
CA THR A 66 4.99 3.39 8.54
C THR A 66 6.05 2.29 8.56
N LEU A 67 5.77 1.16 7.90
CA LEU A 67 6.79 0.18 7.54
C LEU A 67 7.17 0.36 6.07
N VAL A 68 8.43 0.67 5.80
CA VAL A 68 8.98 0.76 4.45
C VAL A 68 9.61 -0.58 4.08
N LEU A 69 9.13 -1.17 3.00
CA LEU A 69 9.73 -2.31 2.31
C LEU A 69 10.74 -1.76 1.32
N ASP A 70 12.01 -1.85 1.68
CA ASP A 70 13.14 -1.20 1.01
C ASP A 70 13.84 -2.21 0.09
N PHE A 71 13.72 -2.05 -1.23
CA PHE A 71 14.27 -2.95 -2.24
C PHE A 71 15.63 -2.49 -2.76
N GLU A 72 16.05 -1.26 -2.47
CA GLU A 72 17.27 -0.64 -3.01
C GLU A 72 18.28 -0.19 -1.94
N GLU A 73 17.95 -0.40 -0.65
CA GLU A 73 18.73 -0.03 0.53
C GLU A 73 18.96 1.50 0.70
N GLY A 74 18.37 2.32 -0.16
CA GLY A 74 18.53 3.77 -0.17
C GLY A 74 17.94 4.47 1.06
N ALA A 75 17.00 3.83 1.76
CA ALA A 75 16.32 4.43 2.90
C ALA A 75 17.22 4.55 4.16
N ASP A 76 18.36 3.85 4.22
CA ASP A 76 19.31 3.96 5.34
C ASP A 76 19.94 5.36 5.45
N GLY A 77 20.06 6.03 4.30
CA GLY A 77 20.70 7.34 4.22
C GLY A 77 19.84 8.49 4.76
N ILE A 78 18.61 8.26 5.20
CA ILE A 78 17.70 9.32 5.64
C ILE A 78 17.86 9.61 7.14
N PRO A 79 18.49 10.73 7.53
CA PRO A 79 18.63 11.09 8.94
C PRO A 79 17.27 11.43 9.54
N GLY A 80 17.05 11.03 10.81
CA GLY A 80 15.84 11.37 11.55
C GLY A 80 14.57 10.68 11.03
N SER A 81 14.70 9.53 10.36
CA SER A 81 13.55 8.72 9.94
C SER A 81 12.57 8.47 11.09
N ARG A 82 11.29 8.62 10.78
CA ARG A 82 10.16 8.31 11.68
C ARG A 82 9.46 7.00 11.31
N ALA A 83 9.80 6.44 10.15
CA ALA A 83 9.32 5.14 9.68
C ALA A 83 10.29 4.02 10.09
N HIS A 84 9.76 2.82 10.27
CA HIS A 84 10.58 1.61 10.34
C HIS A 84 10.85 1.12 8.92
N ARG A 85 12.01 0.52 8.70
CA ARG A 85 12.40 -0.03 7.40
C ARG A 85 12.76 -1.49 7.50
N LEU A 86 12.51 -2.22 6.42
CA LEU A 86 12.93 -3.60 6.25
C LEU A 86 13.47 -3.77 4.83
N HIS A 87 14.76 -4.08 4.72
CA HIS A 87 15.37 -4.36 3.42
C HIS A 87 14.87 -5.71 2.88
N ILE A 88 14.36 -5.74 1.64
CA ILE A 88 13.80 -6.92 0.98
C ILE A 88 14.71 -7.33 -0.17
N THR A 89 15.41 -8.45 0.00
CA THR A 89 16.39 -8.97 -0.97
C THR A 89 15.89 -10.17 -1.77
N THR A 90 14.76 -10.77 -1.38
CA THR A 90 14.24 -11.98 -2.03
C THR A 90 12.71 -11.97 -2.11
N PRO A 91 12.13 -12.56 -3.17
CA PRO A 91 10.68 -12.76 -3.28
C PRO A 91 10.10 -13.51 -2.08
N LYS A 92 10.83 -14.50 -1.55
CA LYS A 92 10.33 -15.29 -0.42
C LYS A 92 10.19 -14.46 0.85
N LYS A 93 11.12 -13.53 1.08
CA LYS A 93 11.02 -12.59 2.20
C LYS A 93 9.82 -11.65 2.03
N LEU A 94 9.58 -11.18 0.81
CA LEU A 94 8.42 -10.35 0.50
C LEU A 94 7.11 -11.09 0.79
N GLU A 95 6.97 -12.35 0.37
CA GLU A 95 5.79 -13.19 0.66
C GLU A 95 5.52 -13.29 2.16
N ILE A 96 6.53 -13.66 2.95
CA ILE A 96 6.40 -13.83 4.40
C ILE A 96 5.91 -12.54 5.07
N ILE A 97 6.42 -11.39 4.61
CA ILE A 97 6.05 -10.08 5.16
C ILE A 97 4.64 -9.68 4.72
N ILE A 98 4.26 -9.93 3.46
CA ILE A 98 2.90 -9.69 2.99
C ILE A 98 1.90 -10.54 3.79
N ASP A 99 2.18 -11.82 4.01
CA ASP A 99 1.32 -12.70 4.81
C ASP A 99 1.14 -12.16 6.24
N LYS A 100 2.22 -11.67 6.86
CA LYS A 100 2.16 -11.06 8.19
C LYS A 100 1.34 -9.76 8.19
N LEU A 101 1.54 -8.89 7.21
CA LEU A 101 0.81 -7.62 7.07
C LEU A 101 -0.69 -7.86 6.83
N VAL A 102 -1.04 -8.87 6.02
CA VAL A 102 -2.43 -9.26 5.77
C VAL A 102 -3.06 -9.81 7.06
N ALA A 103 -2.36 -10.67 7.80
CA ALA A 103 -2.84 -11.19 9.08
C ALA A 103 -3.05 -10.08 10.13
N ASP A 104 -2.24 -9.01 10.08
CA ASP A 104 -2.36 -7.85 10.96
C ASP A 104 -3.40 -6.82 10.47
N GLY A 105 -3.98 -6.99 9.29
CA GLY A 105 -4.81 -5.99 8.62
C GLY A 105 -6.00 -5.51 9.47
N ASP A 106 -6.77 -6.46 10.02
CA ASP A 106 -7.94 -6.16 10.85
C ASP A 106 -7.61 -5.93 12.33
N ASN A 107 -6.34 -6.01 12.72
CA ASN A 107 -5.93 -5.87 14.11
C ASN A 107 -5.92 -4.39 14.52
N PRO A 108 -6.77 -3.95 15.48
CA PRO A 108 -6.80 -2.57 15.95
C PRO A 108 -5.50 -2.15 16.65
N ASN A 109 -4.69 -3.13 17.10
CA ASN A 109 -3.40 -2.92 17.74
C ASN A 109 -2.22 -3.17 16.78
N ARG A 110 -2.44 -3.13 15.46
CA ARG A 110 -1.37 -3.30 14.49
C ARG A 110 -0.24 -2.28 14.72
N PRO A 111 1.03 -2.69 14.55
CA PRO A 111 2.17 -1.81 14.81
C PRO A 111 2.29 -0.68 13.77
N TYR A 112 1.78 -0.90 12.56
CA TYR A 112 1.91 0.01 11.43
C TYR A 112 0.54 0.37 10.88
N ASP A 113 0.35 1.65 10.59
CA ASP A 113 -0.86 2.15 9.93
C ASP A 113 -0.69 2.18 8.41
N ARG A 114 0.56 2.17 7.94
CA ARG A 114 0.94 2.33 6.53
C ARG A 114 2.08 1.41 6.16
N VAL A 115 2.07 0.99 4.91
CA VAL A 115 3.15 0.23 4.28
C VAL A 115 3.60 0.97 3.04
N GLY A 116 4.89 1.27 2.94
CA GLY A 116 5.51 1.88 1.77
C GLY A 116 6.38 0.86 1.03
N PHE A 117 6.44 0.97 -0.30
CA PHE A 117 7.32 0.17 -1.14
C PHE A 117 8.31 1.13 -1.80
N ASP A 118 9.61 0.90 -1.59
CA ASP A 118 10.66 1.82 -2.06
C ASP A 118 11.87 1.01 -2.59
N THR A 119 12.17 0.96 -3.89
CA THR A 119 11.40 1.45 -5.04
C THR A 119 10.65 0.31 -5.75
N ILE A 120 9.59 0.67 -6.48
CA ILE A 120 8.77 -0.30 -7.23
C ILE A 120 9.57 -0.93 -8.37
N ASP A 121 10.48 -0.19 -9.01
CA ASP A 121 11.30 -0.71 -10.11
C ASP A 121 12.17 -1.89 -9.66
N GLN A 122 12.86 -1.73 -8.52
CA GLN A 122 13.66 -2.81 -7.92
C GLN A 122 12.82 -3.99 -7.45
N MET A 123 11.61 -3.73 -6.93
CA MET A 123 10.67 -4.82 -6.64
C MET A 123 10.31 -5.61 -7.90
N VAL A 124 10.03 -4.94 -9.02
CA VAL A 124 9.68 -5.59 -10.29
C VAL A 124 10.87 -6.42 -10.81
N GLU A 125 12.08 -5.85 -10.82
CA GLU A 125 13.31 -6.56 -11.20
C GLU A 125 13.51 -7.84 -10.38
N MET A 126 13.28 -7.77 -9.06
CA MET A 126 13.36 -8.91 -8.16
C MET A 126 12.27 -9.97 -8.43
N MET A 127 11.04 -9.54 -8.71
CA MET A 127 9.87 -10.43 -8.81
C MET A 127 9.73 -11.12 -10.17
N ASN A 128 10.16 -10.48 -11.26
CA ASN A 128 10.02 -11.00 -12.63
C ASN A 128 10.54 -12.44 -12.82
N PRO A 129 11.79 -12.78 -12.48
CA PRO A 129 12.28 -14.15 -12.68
C PRO A 129 11.57 -15.17 -11.79
N TYR A 130 11.13 -14.76 -10.60
CA TYR A 130 10.38 -15.62 -9.68
C TYR A 130 9.00 -15.96 -10.24
N LEU A 131 8.29 -14.97 -10.78
CA LEU A 131 6.96 -15.15 -11.35
C LEU A 131 7.01 -15.98 -12.65
N ALA A 132 8.01 -15.75 -13.51
CA ALA A 132 8.25 -16.58 -14.69
C ALA A 132 8.48 -18.06 -14.32
N LYS A 133 9.24 -18.32 -13.25
CA LYS A 133 9.45 -19.68 -12.73
C LYS A 133 8.15 -20.30 -12.20
N LEU A 134 7.35 -19.55 -11.45
CA LEU A 134 6.07 -20.06 -10.93
C LEU A 134 5.10 -20.42 -12.06
N GLN A 135 5.09 -19.66 -13.15
CA GLN A 135 4.27 -19.96 -14.33
C GLN A 135 4.73 -21.25 -15.03
N SER A 136 6.04 -21.43 -15.21
CA SER A 136 6.58 -22.64 -15.87
C SER A 136 6.35 -23.91 -15.04
N GLU A 137 6.36 -23.81 -13.71
CA GLU A 137 6.09 -24.92 -12.79
C GLU A 137 4.60 -25.22 -12.60
N LYS A 138 3.72 -24.25 -12.88
CA LYS A 138 2.25 -24.38 -12.77
C LYS A 138 1.54 -23.82 -14.01
N PRO A 139 1.73 -24.45 -15.19
CA PRO A 139 1.08 -24.01 -16.41
C PRO A 139 -0.45 -24.07 -16.25
N GLY A 140 -1.15 -23.00 -16.63
CA GLY A 140 -2.61 -22.89 -16.56
C GLY A 140 -3.17 -22.02 -15.43
N ARG A 141 -2.33 -21.45 -14.55
CA ARG A 141 -2.80 -20.43 -13.59
C ARG A 141 -2.85 -19.02 -14.19
N TRP A 142 -2.25 -18.81 -15.37
CA TRP A 142 -2.18 -17.52 -16.06
C TRP A 142 -1.82 -17.71 -17.55
N GLU A 143 -2.48 -16.95 -18.43
CA GLU A 143 -2.26 -16.89 -19.88
C GLU A 143 -1.84 -15.47 -20.28
N GLY A 144 -0.56 -15.14 -20.09
CA GLY A 144 0.01 -13.92 -20.64
C GLY A 144 1.49 -14.13 -20.97
N ASP A 145 2.03 -13.24 -21.80
CA ASP A 145 3.41 -13.30 -22.27
C ASP A 145 4.34 -12.35 -21.48
N ASP A 146 3.75 -11.41 -20.72
CA ASP A 146 4.44 -10.38 -19.96
C ASP A 146 3.77 -10.14 -18.58
N ILE A 147 4.57 -9.86 -17.55
CA ILE A 147 4.11 -9.57 -16.19
C ILE A 147 3.22 -8.33 -16.11
N THR A 148 3.31 -7.41 -17.07
CA THR A 148 2.36 -6.28 -17.17
C THR A 148 0.93 -6.76 -17.47
N GLN A 149 0.76 -7.96 -18.06
CA GLN A 149 -0.52 -8.64 -18.27
C GLN A 149 -0.92 -9.52 -17.06
N PHE A 150 -0.04 -9.65 -16.06
CA PHE A 150 -0.35 -10.29 -14.79
C PHE A 150 -1.22 -9.35 -13.96
N GLY A 151 -2.53 -9.55 -14.05
CA GLY A 151 -3.52 -8.65 -13.47
C GLY A 151 -4.31 -7.85 -14.49
N ASP A 152 -4.34 -8.21 -15.78
CA ASP A 152 -5.19 -7.56 -16.80
C ASP A 152 -6.72 -7.70 -16.56
N ARG A 153 -7.12 -8.39 -15.48
CA ARG A 153 -8.47 -8.30 -14.87
C ARG A 153 -8.53 -7.38 -13.64
N GLY A 154 -7.62 -6.39 -13.53
CA GLY A 154 -7.57 -5.39 -12.46
C GLY A 154 -6.70 -5.73 -11.26
N GLY A 155 -5.68 -6.58 -11.42
CA GLY A 155 -4.78 -7.07 -10.37
C GLY A 155 -3.36 -6.56 -10.49
N GLY A 156 -3.14 -5.26 -10.66
CA GLY A 156 -1.80 -4.69 -10.45
C GLY A 156 -1.35 -4.96 -9.02
N TRP A 157 -0.17 -5.57 -8.84
CA TRP A 157 0.39 -5.94 -7.53
C TRP A 157 0.72 -4.74 -6.63
N ALA A 158 0.72 -3.52 -7.16
CA ALA A 158 0.95 -2.29 -6.40
C ALA A 158 -0.29 -1.84 -5.62
N ILE A 159 -1.11 -2.77 -5.13
CA ILE A 159 -2.33 -2.47 -4.38
C ILE A 159 -2.56 -3.55 -3.31
N LEU A 160 -1.96 -3.36 -2.12
CA LEU A 160 -2.46 -4.02 -0.91
C LEU A 160 -3.84 -3.40 -0.58
N LYS A 161 -4.89 -4.22 -0.61
CA LYS A 161 -6.15 -3.92 0.08
C LYS A 161 -6.02 -4.50 1.48
N VAL A 162 -5.55 -3.68 2.40
CA VAL A 162 -5.80 -3.95 3.81
C VAL A 162 -7.28 -3.64 4.01
N GLY A 163 -8.04 -4.64 4.46
CA GLY A 163 -9.47 -4.54 4.78
C GLY A 163 -9.74 -3.51 5.87
#